data_AF-A0A972C465-F1
#
_entry.id   AF-A0A972C465-F1
#
_cell.length_a   1.000
_cell.length_b   1.000
_cell.length_c   1.000
_cell.angle_alpha   90.00
_cell.angle_beta   90.00
_cell.angle_gamma   90.00
#
_symmetry.space_group_name_H-M   'P 1'
#
loop_
_entity.id
_entity.type
_entity.pdbx_description
1 polymer ?
#
loop_
_entity_poly.entity_id
_entity_poly.type
_entity_poly.pdbx_seq_one_letter_code
_entity_poly.pdbx_strand_id
1 'polypeptide(L)'
;MRRIHVIAAVIRDPQSRILIAKRPDHVHQGGLWEFPGGKLEADEGRFDGLVRELREELGITVTQARPLLDIRHDYPDKSVRLDVWLVTDFDGEAHGAEGQPVRWVAASELNSFEFPAANAPIVQAAQLPERYLITPDMNDEQALFTGLQRAREAGIRLVQLRQTQLSGSAYRGLVERVLERFGADFQWMMKGDEPPEWPGVGWHLTGGQLRTLSPLSPALSREGRESRPALLAASCHDAEELAMAAELGVDFVTLSPILPTASHPDASPLGWERARELIEQVNMPVYLLGGLGPGELAEAFSVGAQGVAGIRGLWEAAEL
;
A
#
# COMPACT_ATOMS: atom_id res chain seq x y z
N MET A 1 0.60 31.16 -2.97
CA MET A 1 0.47 29.81 -3.57
C MET A 1 -0.96 29.34 -3.34
N ARG A 2 -1.70 29.00 -4.41
CA ARG A 2 -3.09 28.53 -4.29
C ARG A 2 -3.07 27.10 -3.73
N ARG A 3 -3.83 26.84 -2.66
CA ARG A 3 -4.04 25.49 -2.10
C ARG A 3 -5.31 24.90 -2.67
N ILE A 4 -5.25 23.66 -3.12
CA ILE A 4 -6.39 22.94 -3.68
C ILE A 4 -6.51 21.62 -2.92
N HIS A 5 -7.72 21.33 -2.45
CA HIS A 5 -8.06 20.06 -1.83
C HIS A 5 -8.92 19.27 -2.82
N VAL A 6 -8.46 18.07 -3.17
CA VAL A 6 -9.10 17.20 -4.16
C VAL A 6 -9.43 15.89 -3.47
N ILE A 7 -10.66 15.44 -3.62
CA ILE A 7 -11.07 14.07 -3.27
C ILE A 7 -10.81 13.20 -4.50
N ALA A 8 -10.16 12.06 -4.29
CA ALA A 8 -9.96 11.07 -5.35
C ALA A 8 -10.40 9.69 -4.86
N ALA A 9 -10.96 8.88 -5.75
CA ALA A 9 -11.52 7.58 -5.41
C ALA A 9 -10.81 6.43 -6.14
N VAL A 10 -10.28 5.49 -5.37
CA VAL A 10 -9.98 4.14 -5.83
C VAL A 10 -11.26 3.33 -5.66
N ILE A 11 -11.98 3.10 -6.76
CA ILE A 11 -13.26 2.39 -6.74
C ILE A 11 -13.04 0.95 -7.16
N ARG A 12 -13.43 -0.01 -6.31
CA ARG A 12 -13.35 -1.44 -6.61
C ARG A 12 -14.71 -2.01 -6.93
N ASP A 13 -14.79 -2.82 -7.98
CA ASP A 13 -15.96 -3.65 -8.24
C ASP A 13 -15.88 -5.01 -7.50
N PRO A 14 -16.93 -5.84 -7.53
CA PRO A 14 -16.90 -7.17 -6.91
C PRO A 14 -15.86 -8.13 -7.51
N GLN A 15 -15.31 -7.83 -8.69
CA GLN A 15 -14.21 -8.56 -9.31
C GLN A 15 -12.83 -7.98 -8.94
N SER A 16 -12.77 -7.02 -8.00
CA SER A 16 -11.56 -6.29 -7.58
C SER A 16 -10.86 -5.54 -8.72
N ARG A 17 -11.57 -5.21 -9.80
CA ARG A 17 -11.10 -4.27 -10.82
C ARG A 17 -11.27 -2.85 -10.30
N ILE A 18 -10.47 -1.95 -10.82
CA ILE A 18 -10.40 -0.55 -10.42
C ILE A 18 -10.91 0.32 -11.55
N LEU A 19 -11.80 1.24 -11.23
CA LEU A 19 -12.29 2.22 -12.20
C LEU A 19 -11.28 3.35 -12.37
N ILE A 20 -10.91 3.63 -13.62
CA ILE A 20 -10.11 4.78 -14.01
C ILE A 20 -10.85 5.60 -15.07
N ALA A 21 -10.65 6.92 -15.04
CA ALA A 21 -11.22 7.86 -16.01
C ALA A 21 -10.10 8.51 -16.84
N LYS A 22 -10.39 8.88 -18.09
CA LYS A 22 -9.42 9.57 -18.94
C LYS A 22 -9.72 11.07 -18.95
N ARG A 23 -8.69 11.87 -18.62
CA ARG A 23 -8.77 13.34 -18.63
C ARG A 23 -9.09 13.84 -20.04
N PRO A 24 -9.98 14.82 -20.20
CA PRO A 24 -10.18 15.48 -21.50
C PRO A 24 -8.86 16.05 -22.03
N ASP A 25 -8.62 15.95 -23.34
CA ASP A 25 -7.33 16.35 -23.94
C ASP A 25 -6.99 17.85 -23.71
N HIS A 26 -8.00 18.68 -23.47
CA HIS A 26 -7.87 20.14 -23.35
C HIS A 26 -7.61 20.66 -21.93
N VAL A 27 -7.55 19.80 -20.91
CA VAL A 27 -7.26 20.21 -19.53
C VAL A 27 -5.77 20.10 -19.21
N HIS A 28 -5.32 20.70 -18.09
CA HIS A 28 -3.95 20.52 -17.59
C HIS A 28 -3.64 19.02 -17.44
N GLN A 29 -2.53 18.53 -18.02
CA GLN A 29 -2.22 17.09 -18.11
C GLN A 29 -3.33 16.24 -18.80
N GLY A 30 -3.99 16.80 -19.82
CA GLY A 30 -5.01 16.10 -20.62
C GLY A 30 -4.47 14.84 -21.31
N GLY A 31 -5.35 13.87 -21.55
CA GLY A 31 -5.00 12.59 -22.18
C GLY A 31 -4.46 11.51 -21.22
N LEU A 32 -4.04 11.89 -20.00
CA LEU A 32 -3.67 10.94 -18.93
C LEU A 32 -4.89 10.28 -18.29
N TRP A 33 -4.69 9.11 -17.70
CA TRP A 33 -5.67 8.45 -16.85
C TRP A 33 -5.60 9.00 -15.43
N GLU A 34 -6.71 8.94 -14.70
CA GLU A 34 -6.82 9.36 -13.32
C GLU A 34 -7.82 8.53 -12.52
N PHE A 35 -7.75 8.70 -11.21
CA PHE A 35 -8.75 8.21 -10.28
C PHE A 35 -9.88 9.24 -10.22
N PRO A 36 -11.15 8.84 -10.40
CA PRO A 36 -12.28 9.77 -10.40
C PRO A 36 -12.39 10.59 -9.11
N GLY A 37 -12.98 11.78 -9.23
CA GLY A 37 -13.19 12.71 -8.13
C GLY A 37 -12.72 14.13 -8.46
N GLY A 38 -13.11 15.08 -7.63
CA GLY A 38 -12.88 16.49 -7.89
C GLY A 38 -12.57 17.31 -6.65
N LYS A 39 -12.79 18.62 -6.73
CA LYS A 39 -12.34 19.56 -5.70
C LYS A 39 -13.33 19.58 -4.55
N LEU A 40 -12.83 19.41 -3.33
CA LEU A 40 -13.65 19.59 -2.15
C LEU A 40 -14.04 21.07 -1.98
N GLU A 41 -15.32 21.34 -1.72
CA GLU A 41 -15.80 22.68 -1.41
C GLU A 41 -15.41 23.10 0.02
N ALA A 42 -15.40 24.41 0.29
CA ALA A 42 -14.80 24.95 1.53
C ALA A 42 -15.51 24.48 2.83
N ASP A 43 -16.81 24.21 2.77
CA ASP A 43 -17.64 23.84 3.91
C ASP A 43 -18.20 22.41 3.81
N GLU A 44 -17.67 21.62 2.88
CA GLU A 44 -18.15 20.27 2.59
C GLU A 44 -17.40 19.20 3.41
N GLY A 45 -18.16 18.27 3.98
CA GLY A 45 -17.59 17.09 4.64
C GLY A 45 -16.87 16.21 3.62
N ARG A 46 -15.73 15.61 3.99
CA ARG A 46 -14.91 14.81 3.05
C ARG A 46 -15.71 13.67 2.39
N PHE A 47 -16.52 12.95 3.17
CA PHE A 47 -17.37 11.89 2.64
C PHE A 47 -18.51 12.43 1.78
N ASP A 48 -19.11 13.57 2.15
CA ASP A 48 -20.16 14.21 1.35
C ASP A 48 -19.63 14.66 -0.01
N GLY A 49 -18.42 15.24 -0.02
CA GLY A 49 -17.71 15.59 -1.25
C GLY A 49 -17.37 14.38 -2.11
N LEU A 50 -16.91 13.28 -1.51
CA LEU A 50 -16.73 12.01 -2.23
C LEU A 50 -18.03 11.55 -2.91
N VAL A 51 -19.15 11.56 -2.18
CA VAL A 51 -20.45 11.15 -2.71
C VAL A 51 -20.91 12.07 -3.84
N ARG A 52 -20.79 13.39 -3.66
CA ARG A 52 -21.20 14.38 -4.67
C ARG A 52 -20.37 14.24 -5.95
N GLU A 53 -19.04 14.26 -5.83
CA GLU A 53 -18.13 14.20 -6.98
C GLU A 53 -18.33 12.92 -7.79
N LEU A 54 -18.44 11.75 -7.14
CA LEU A 54 -18.65 10.49 -7.86
C LEU A 54 -20.06 10.38 -8.46
N ARG A 55 -21.05 11.06 -7.88
CA ARG A 55 -22.38 11.15 -8.49
C ARG A 55 -22.36 12.01 -9.75
N GLU A 56 -21.67 13.15 -9.71
CA GLU A 56 -21.54 14.09 -10.82
C GLU A 56 -20.71 13.51 -11.97
N GLU A 57 -19.57 12.92 -11.67
CA GLU A 57 -18.64 12.41 -12.69
C GLU A 57 -19.01 11.02 -13.21
N LEU A 58 -19.59 10.15 -12.36
CA LEU A 58 -19.77 8.73 -12.66
C LEU A 58 -21.20 8.22 -12.60
N GLY A 59 -22.13 9.02 -12.07
CA GLY A 59 -23.52 8.61 -11.87
C GLY A 59 -23.72 7.54 -10.78
N ILE A 60 -22.76 7.34 -9.88
CA ILE A 60 -22.85 6.37 -8.77
C ILE A 60 -23.07 7.04 -7.42
N THR A 61 -23.66 6.32 -6.47
CA THR A 61 -23.81 6.78 -5.09
C THR A 61 -23.04 5.85 -4.15
N VAL A 62 -22.03 6.37 -3.48
CA VAL A 62 -21.17 5.58 -2.57
C VAL A 62 -21.98 5.11 -1.36
N THR A 63 -21.90 3.80 -1.05
CA THR A 63 -22.51 3.19 0.13
C THR A 63 -21.47 2.74 1.15
N GLN A 64 -20.27 2.35 0.70
CA GLN A 64 -19.14 2.02 1.57
C GLN A 64 -17.84 2.59 1.03
N ALA A 65 -17.16 3.37 1.87
CA ALA A 65 -15.82 3.85 1.59
C ALA A 65 -15.03 4.08 2.88
N ARG A 66 -13.71 4.14 2.74
CA ARG A 66 -12.77 4.49 3.81
C ARG A 66 -11.60 5.32 3.27
N PRO A 67 -10.90 6.09 4.12
CA PRO A 67 -9.63 6.69 3.74
C PRO A 67 -8.63 5.62 3.28
N LEU A 68 -7.83 5.96 2.26
CA LEU A 68 -6.76 5.12 1.73
C LEU A 68 -5.39 5.80 1.85
N LEU A 69 -5.29 7.07 1.47
CA LEU A 69 -4.04 7.83 1.45
C LEU A 69 -4.30 9.34 1.46
N ASP A 70 -3.41 10.12 2.06
CA ASP A 70 -3.45 11.60 2.03
C ASP A 70 -2.13 12.11 1.44
N ILE A 71 -2.18 12.61 0.21
CA ILE A 71 -0.99 13.01 -0.54
C ILE A 71 -0.90 14.53 -0.58
N ARG A 72 0.25 15.08 -0.22
CA ARG A 72 0.58 16.50 -0.39
C ARG A 72 1.61 16.66 -1.50
N HIS A 73 1.27 17.39 -2.55
CA HIS A 73 2.13 17.61 -3.69
C HIS A 73 2.20 19.09 -4.08
N ASP A 74 3.41 19.63 -4.11
CA ASP A 74 3.66 21.02 -4.44
C ASP A 74 4.16 21.14 -5.89
N TYR A 75 3.35 21.78 -6.73
CA TYR A 75 3.75 22.24 -8.06
C TYR A 75 4.32 23.67 -7.96
N PRO A 76 5.11 24.14 -8.95
CA PRO A 76 5.66 25.50 -8.94
C PRO A 76 4.60 26.61 -8.75
N ASP A 77 3.37 26.39 -9.21
CA ASP A 77 2.26 27.37 -9.21
C ASP A 77 1.19 27.13 -8.12
N LYS A 78 1.09 25.92 -7.56
CA LYS A 78 0.02 25.52 -6.64
C LYS A 78 0.41 24.35 -5.73
N SER A 79 -0.26 24.25 -4.58
CA SER A 79 -0.15 23.12 -3.67
C SER A 79 -1.44 22.31 -3.74
N VAL A 80 -1.32 20.99 -3.93
CA VAL A 80 -2.45 20.07 -4.06
C VAL A 80 -2.40 19.06 -2.92
N ARG A 81 -3.52 18.92 -2.20
CA ARG A 81 -3.77 17.79 -1.31
C ARG A 81 -4.76 16.85 -1.97
N LEU A 82 -4.36 15.60 -2.19
CA LEU A 82 -5.24 14.52 -2.65
C LEU A 82 -5.66 13.71 -1.43
N ASP A 83 -6.93 13.83 -1.04
CA ASP A 83 -7.56 13.02 0.01
C ASP A 83 -8.22 11.81 -0.69
N VAL A 84 -7.55 10.67 -0.60
CA VAL A 84 -7.83 9.49 -1.42
C VAL A 84 -8.63 8.47 -0.63
N TRP A 85 -9.73 8.03 -1.21
CA TRP A 85 -10.66 7.08 -0.60
C TRP A 85 -10.68 5.76 -1.37
N LEU A 86 -10.80 4.65 -0.64
CA LEU A 86 -11.16 3.36 -1.21
C LEU A 86 -12.68 3.22 -1.12
N VAL A 87 -13.35 3.10 -2.27
CA VAL A 87 -14.78 2.80 -2.37
C VAL A 87 -14.92 1.30 -2.65
N THR A 88 -15.61 0.59 -1.78
CA THR A 88 -15.81 -0.86 -1.87
C THR A 88 -17.24 -1.25 -2.22
N ASP A 89 -18.18 -0.31 -2.10
CA ASP A 89 -19.58 -0.54 -2.45
C ASP A 89 -20.27 0.78 -2.85
N PHE A 90 -21.18 0.68 -3.82
CA PHE A 90 -21.94 1.81 -4.37
C PHE A 90 -23.19 1.35 -5.11
N ASP A 91 -24.18 2.23 -5.22
CA ASP A 91 -25.36 2.06 -6.05
C ASP A 91 -25.18 2.69 -7.43
N GLY A 92 -25.76 2.07 -8.46
CA GLY A 92 -25.73 2.52 -9.86
C GLY A 92 -24.70 1.80 -10.72
N GLU A 93 -24.60 2.21 -11.99
CA GLU A 93 -23.60 1.70 -12.94
C GLU A 93 -22.65 2.83 -13.32
N ALA A 94 -21.36 2.65 -13.02
CA ALA A 94 -20.35 3.66 -13.30
C ALA A 94 -20.16 3.87 -14.81
N HIS A 95 -20.31 5.11 -15.25
CA HIS A 95 -20.11 5.54 -16.63
C HIS A 95 -19.55 6.97 -16.63
N GLY A 96 -18.95 7.44 -17.72
CA GLY A 96 -18.51 8.83 -17.79
C GLY A 96 -19.70 9.79 -17.94
N ALA A 97 -20.24 10.30 -16.84
CA ALA A 97 -21.41 11.17 -16.85
C ALA A 97 -21.13 12.55 -17.48
N GLU A 98 -19.86 12.93 -17.59
CA GLU A 98 -19.40 14.13 -18.30
C GLU A 98 -18.94 13.84 -19.74
N GLY A 99 -19.14 12.61 -20.22
CA GLY A 99 -18.72 12.15 -21.55
C GLY A 99 -17.24 11.71 -21.62
N GLN A 100 -16.58 11.58 -20.49
CA GLN A 100 -15.20 11.09 -20.39
C GLN A 100 -15.13 9.56 -20.53
N PRO A 101 -14.10 9.00 -21.20
CA PRO A 101 -13.89 7.55 -21.22
C PRO A 101 -13.58 7.02 -19.82
N VAL A 102 -14.23 5.92 -19.45
CA VAL A 102 -13.93 5.17 -18.20
C VAL A 102 -13.56 3.73 -18.52
N ARG A 103 -12.75 3.10 -17.66
CA ARG A 103 -12.35 1.69 -17.79
C ARG A 103 -12.25 1.02 -16.42
N TRP A 104 -12.75 -0.21 -16.35
CA TRP A 104 -12.43 -1.14 -15.27
C TRP A 104 -11.18 -1.93 -15.65
N VAL A 105 -10.14 -1.85 -14.82
CA VAL A 105 -8.84 -2.50 -15.05
C VAL A 105 -8.44 -3.34 -13.86
N ALA A 106 -7.70 -4.44 -14.05
CA ALA A 106 -7.14 -5.15 -12.90
C ALA A 106 -6.12 -4.26 -12.19
N ALA A 107 -6.00 -4.38 -10.85
CA ALA A 107 -5.05 -3.56 -10.10
C ALA A 107 -3.61 -3.69 -10.62
N SER A 108 -3.20 -4.90 -11.00
CA SER A 108 -1.88 -5.18 -11.59
C SER A 108 -1.63 -4.51 -12.95
N GLU A 109 -2.69 -4.12 -13.67
CA GLU A 109 -2.59 -3.45 -14.99
C GLU A 109 -2.45 -1.94 -14.86
N LEU A 110 -2.62 -1.34 -13.67
CA LEU A 110 -2.53 0.10 -13.48
C LEU A 110 -1.19 0.67 -13.96
N ASN A 111 -0.10 -0.07 -13.78
CA ASN A 111 1.23 0.34 -14.24
C ASN A 111 1.37 0.43 -15.78
N SER A 112 0.40 -0.08 -16.55
CA SER A 112 0.36 0.02 -18.01
C SER A 112 -0.33 1.29 -18.51
N PHE A 113 -0.83 2.14 -17.60
CA PHE A 113 -1.47 3.42 -17.91
C PHE A 113 -0.62 4.59 -17.42
N GLU A 114 -0.69 5.70 -18.15
CA GLU A 114 0.00 6.94 -17.76
C GLU A 114 -0.90 7.78 -16.85
N PHE A 115 -0.38 8.13 -15.68
CA PHE A 115 -1.06 8.95 -14.67
C PHE A 115 -0.25 10.22 -14.36
N PRO A 116 -0.89 11.28 -13.84
CA PRO A 116 -0.18 12.39 -13.23
C PRO A 116 0.82 11.92 -12.17
N ALA A 117 1.97 12.59 -12.06
CA ALA A 117 3.03 12.20 -11.11
C ALA A 117 2.53 12.08 -9.65
N ALA A 118 1.60 12.94 -9.24
CA ALA A 118 1.01 12.93 -7.90
C ALA A 118 0.13 11.69 -7.62
N ASN A 119 -0.32 10.97 -8.66
CA ASN A 119 -1.13 9.75 -8.51
C ASN A 119 -0.27 8.49 -8.36
N ALA A 120 1.05 8.57 -8.54
CA ALA A 120 1.91 7.41 -8.48
C ALA A 120 1.88 6.67 -7.12
N PRO A 121 1.69 7.35 -5.97
CA PRO A 121 1.42 6.66 -4.71
C PRO A 121 0.02 6.05 -4.62
N ILE A 122 -0.99 6.63 -5.29
CA ILE A 122 -2.35 6.05 -5.38
C ILE A 122 -2.32 4.74 -6.15
N VAL A 123 -1.65 4.73 -7.31
CA VAL A 123 -1.43 3.51 -8.12
C VAL A 123 -0.80 2.41 -7.28
N GLN A 124 0.15 2.77 -6.42
CA GLN A 124 0.80 1.81 -5.52
C GLN A 124 -0.15 1.31 -4.42
N ALA A 125 -0.80 2.22 -3.68
CA ALA A 125 -1.77 1.88 -2.63
C ALA A 125 -2.91 0.98 -3.15
N ALA A 126 -3.41 1.29 -4.35
CA ALA A 126 -4.48 0.57 -5.01
C ALA A 126 -4.16 -0.90 -5.31
N GLN A 127 -2.87 -1.24 -5.46
CA GLN A 127 -2.37 -2.60 -5.72
C GLN A 127 -2.04 -3.38 -4.43
N LEU A 128 -1.96 -2.70 -3.30
CA LEU A 128 -1.61 -3.31 -2.02
C LEU A 128 -2.86 -3.83 -1.30
N PRO A 129 -2.77 -5.00 -0.64
CA PRO A 129 -3.83 -5.47 0.25
C PRO A 129 -3.86 -4.67 1.56
N GLU A 130 -4.76 -5.05 2.46
CA GLU A 130 -4.91 -4.39 3.78
C GLU A 130 -4.14 -5.13 4.88
N ARG A 131 -3.72 -6.37 4.61
CA ARG A 131 -3.05 -7.26 5.56
C ARG A 131 -1.73 -7.71 4.97
N TYR A 132 -0.65 -7.38 5.65
CA TYR A 132 0.71 -7.80 5.32
C TYR A 132 1.21 -8.82 6.36
N LEU A 133 1.12 -10.10 6.00
CA LEU A 133 1.55 -11.18 6.89
C LEU A 133 3.07 -11.28 6.92
N ILE A 134 3.65 -11.46 8.09
CA ILE A 134 5.06 -11.82 8.27
C ILE A 134 5.07 -13.21 8.93
N THR A 135 5.68 -14.21 8.30
CA THR A 135 5.66 -15.56 8.88
C THR A 135 6.38 -15.58 10.23
N PRO A 136 5.91 -16.37 11.21
CA PRO A 136 6.71 -16.67 12.39
C PRO A 136 7.93 -17.51 11.99
N ASP A 137 8.94 -17.56 12.87
CA ASP A 137 10.02 -18.53 12.73
C ASP A 137 9.44 -19.94 12.98
N MET A 138 9.64 -20.83 12.02
CA MET A 138 9.07 -22.17 12.00
C MET A 138 10.20 -23.20 11.85
N ASN A 139 10.27 -24.14 12.79
CA ASN A 139 11.24 -25.25 12.72
C ASN A 139 10.72 -26.43 11.90
N ASP A 140 9.41 -26.49 11.64
CA ASP A 140 8.75 -27.50 10.82
C ASP A 140 8.22 -26.86 9.53
N GLU A 141 8.77 -27.29 8.40
CA GLU A 141 8.39 -26.83 7.07
C GLU A 141 6.94 -27.21 6.72
N GLN A 142 6.46 -28.37 7.17
CA GLN A 142 5.10 -28.80 6.89
C GLN A 142 4.08 -27.93 7.62
N ALA A 143 4.40 -27.52 8.86
CA ALA A 143 3.60 -26.57 9.62
C ALA A 143 3.58 -25.18 8.95
N LEU A 144 4.73 -24.71 8.43
CA LEU A 144 4.79 -23.47 7.65
C LEU A 144 3.88 -23.54 6.42
N PHE A 145 3.94 -24.61 5.62
CA PHE A 145 3.09 -24.76 4.43
C PHE A 145 1.60 -24.85 4.78
N THR A 146 1.26 -25.52 5.88
CA THR A 146 -0.12 -25.59 6.37
C THR A 146 -0.63 -24.20 6.76
N GLY A 147 0.18 -23.42 7.46
CA GLY A 147 -0.18 -22.03 7.81
C GLY A 147 -0.27 -21.10 6.60
N LEU A 148 0.59 -21.25 5.59
CA LEU A 148 0.48 -20.50 4.34
C LEU A 148 -0.81 -20.85 3.58
N GLN A 149 -1.19 -22.12 3.53
CA GLN A 149 -2.47 -22.51 2.94
C GLN A 149 -3.65 -21.84 3.64
N ARG A 150 -3.66 -21.86 4.98
CA ARG A 150 -4.66 -21.16 5.80
C ARG A 150 -4.68 -19.65 5.54
N ALA A 151 -3.51 -19.01 5.47
CA ALA A 151 -3.40 -17.60 5.15
C ALA A 151 -4.03 -17.25 3.80
N ARG A 152 -3.81 -18.08 2.77
CA ARG A 152 -4.43 -17.93 1.45
C ARG A 152 -5.96 -18.00 1.55
N GLU A 153 -6.47 -19.00 2.26
CA GLU A 153 -7.91 -19.23 2.47
C GLU A 153 -8.55 -18.08 3.25
N ALA A 154 -7.84 -17.51 4.23
CA ALA A 154 -8.23 -16.31 4.97
C ALA A 154 -8.13 -14.99 4.17
N GLY A 155 -7.78 -15.06 2.88
CA GLY A 155 -7.73 -13.89 1.99
C GLY A 155 -6.46 -13.05 2.09
N ILE A 156 -5.40 -13.54 2.73
CA ILE A 156 -4.10 -12.86 2.75
C ILE A 156 -3.47 -12.97 1.36
N ARG A 157 -2.89 -11.87 0.87
CA ARG A 157 -2.27 -11.78 -0.47
C ARG A 157 -0.88 -11.15 -0.49
N LEU A 158 -0.40 -10.59 0.62
CA LEU A 158 0.96 -10.05 0.74
C LEU A 158 1.62 -10.70 1.95
N VAL A 159 2.76 -11.38 1.72
CA VAL A 159 3.45 -12.20 2.72
C VAL A 159 4.94 -11.93 2.69
N GLN A 160 5.52 -11.65 3.85
CA GLN A 160 6.97 -11.72 4.09
C GLN A 160 7.33 -13.10 4.61
N LEU A 161 8.15 -13.83 3.86
CA LEU A 161 8.79 -15.02 4.41
C LEU A 161 9.88 -14.57 5.37
N ARG A 162 9.71 -14.85 6.66
CA ARG A 162 10.68 -14.53 7.72
C ARG A 162 11.04 -15.82 8.45
N GLN A 163 12.31 -16.21 8.34
CA GLN A 163 12.90 -17.36 9.03
C GLN A 163 14.30 -16.98 9.51
N THR A 164 14.37 -16.27 10.64
CA THR A 164 15.61 -15.67 11.17
C THR A 164 16.59 -16.69 11.75
N GLN A 165 16.13 -17.90 11.99
CA GLN A 165 16.92 -19.03 12.46
C GLN A 165 17.69 -19.76 11.36
N LEU A 166 17.36 -19.53 10.08
CA LEU A 166 17.98 -20.23 8.96
C LEU A 166 19.26 -19.52 8.49
N SER A 167 20.25 -20.32 8.05
CA SER A 167 21.38 -19.81 7.29
C SER A 167 20.94 -19.32 5.90
N GLY A 168 21.73 -18.47 5.25
CA GLY A 168 21.40 -17.94 3.91
C GLY A 168 21.12 -19.04 2.87
N SER A 169 21.89 -20.13 2.86
CA SER A 169 21.67 -21.26 1.94
C SER A 169 20.42 -22.06 2.26
N ALA A 170 20.12 -22.29 3.55
CA ALA A 170 18.91 -22.98 3.99
C ALA A 170 17.66 -22.14 3.71
N TYR A 171 17.73 -20.83 3.96
CA TYR A 171 16.67 -19.87 3.64
C TYR A 171 16.38 -19.84 2.14
N ARG A 172 17.42 -19.75 1.31
CA ARG A 172 17.27 -19.80 -0.16
C ARG A 172 16.56 -21.07 -0.62
N GLY A 173 16.99 -22.24 -0.13
CA GLY A 173 16.34 -23.50 -0.49
C GLY A 173 14.87 -23.54 -0.07
N LEU A 174 14.52 -22.94 1.08
CA LEU A 174 13.12 -22.81 1.50
C LEU A 174 12.34 -21.86 0.57
N VAL A 175 12.90 -20.72 0.17
CA VAL A 175 12.27 -19.78 -0.76
C VAL A 175 11.88 -20.49 -2.06
N GLU A 176 12.78 -21.28 -2.64
CA GLU A 176 12.50 -22.02 -3.88
C GLU A 176 11.28 -22.95 -3.73
N ARG A 177 11.21 -23.73 -2.64
CA ARG A 177 10.07 -24.63 -2.38
C ARG A 177 8.77 -23.87 -2.08
N VAL A 178 8.85 -22.75 -1.37
CA VAL A 178 7.70 -21.88 -1.09
C VAL A 178 7.15 -21.30 -2.39
N LEU A 179 8.00 -20.78 -3.27
CA LEU A 179 7.59 -20.18 -4.54
C LEU A 179 7.06 -21.24 -5.52
N GLU A 180 7.64 -22.44 -5.55
CA GLU A 180 7.10 -23.55 -6.35
C GLU A 180 5.65 -23.88 -5.96
N ARG A 181 5.34 -23.85 -4.66
CA ARG A 181 4.02 -24.26 -4.15
C ARG A 181 3.00 -23.12 -4.06
N PHE A 182 3.43 -21.90 -3.75
CA PHE A 182 2.58 -20.76 -3.40
C PHE A 182 2.94 -19.47 -4.15
N GLY A 183 3.81 -19.53 -5.17
CA GLY A 183 4.32 -18.35 -5.87
C GLY A 183 3.23 -17.48 -6.51
N ALA A 184 2.15 -18.10 -7.00
CA ALA A 184 1.02 -17.39 -7.60
C ALA A 184 -0.05 -16.93 -6.58
N ASP A 185 0.03 -17.40 -5.33
CA ASP A 185 -1.00 -17.13 -4.31
C ASP A 185 -0.77 -15.80 -3.58
N PHE A 186 0.49 -15.35 -3.52
CA PHE A 186 0.90 -14.19 -2.74
C PHE A 186 1.86 -13.29 -3.52
N GLN A 187 1.76 -11.99 -3.25
CA GLN A 187 2.86 -11.06 -3.42
C GLN A 187 3.89 -11.36 -2.32
N TRP A 188 5.04 -11.88 -2.73
CA TRP A 188 6.08 -12.33 -1.83
C TRP A 188 7.08 -11.24 -1.53
N MET A 189 7.38 -11.05 -0.25
CA MET A 189 8.45 -10.18 0.23
C MET A 189 9.53 -11.02 0.92
N MET A 190 10.79 -10.74 0.63
CA MET A 190 11.92 -11.45 1.23
C MET A 190 12.83 -10.48 1.97
N LYS A 191 13.48 -10.99 3.02
CA LYS A 191 14.65 -10.34 3.63
C LYS A 191 15.92 -10.94 3.07
N GLY A 192 16.97 -10.13 3.05
CA GLY A 192 18.29 -10.50 2.56
C GLY A 192 19.16 -9.26 2.43
N ASP A 193 20.48 -9.45 2.44
CA ASP A 193 21.45 -8.36 2.28
C ASP A 193 21.46 -7.79 0.85
N GLU A 194 21.03 -8.61 -0.12
CA GLU A 194 20.95 -8.29 -1.54
C GLU A 194 19.49 -8.36 -2.05
N PRO A 195 19.18 -7.68 -3.18
CA PRO A 195 17.89 -7.82 -3.84
C PRO A 195 17.56 -9.29 -4.18
N PRO A 196 16.31 -9.75 -3.99
CA PRO A 196 15.89 -11.08 -4.42
C PRO A 196 16.01 -11.24 -5.94
N GLU A 197 16.58 -12.36 -6.39
CA GLU A 197 16.74 -12.63 -7.83
C GLU A 197 15.51 -13.30 -8.47
N TRP A 198 14.56 -13.77 -7.66
CA TRP A 198 13.37 -14.45 -8.15
C TRP A 198 12.40 -13.45 -8.79
N PRO A 199 11.96 -13.68 -10.03
CA PRO A 199 10.99 -12.79 -10.69
C PRO A 199 9.71 -12.64 -9.88
N GLY A 200 9.20 -11.41 -9.79
CA GLY A 200 7.94 -11.12 -9.08
C GLY A 200 8.08 -11.06 -7.55
N VAL A 201 9.27 -11.29 -6.99
CA VAL A 201 9.52 -11.21 -5.55
C VAL A 201 10.00 -9.81 -5.15
N GLY A 202 9.42 -9.29 -4.07
CA GLY A 202 9.80 -8.02 -3.48
C GLY A 202 10.85 -8.12 -2.38
N TRP A 203 11.54 -7.02 -2.12
CA TRP A 203 12.58 -6.89 -1.11
C TRP A 203 12.11 -6.02 0.05
N HIS A 204 12.22 -6.51 1.28
CA HIS A 204 11.93 -5.73 2.47
C HIS A 204 13.22 -5.41 3.24
N LEU A 205 13.62 -4.15 3.16
CA LEU A 205 14.80 -3.60 3.84
C LEU A 205 14.57 -3.45 5.35
N THR A 206 15.58 -3.81 6.13
CA THR A 206 15.66 -3.39 7.53
C THR A 206 15.99 -1.89 7.63
N GLY A 207 15.71 -1.26 8.77
CA GLY A 207 16.09 0.15 8.99
C GLY A 207 17.60 0.40 8.86
N GLY A 208 18.43 -0.58 9.21
CA GLY A 208 19.89 -0.51 8.99
C GLY A 208 20.29 -0.50 7.51
N GLN A 209 19.64 -1.32 6.69
CA GLN A 209 19.86 -1.33 5.23
C GLN A 209 19.33 -0.06 4.58
N LEU A 210 18.17 0.42 5.02
CA LEU A 210 17.60 1.69 4.55
C LEU A 210 18.58 2.85 4.73
N ARG A 211 19.15 3.01 5.93
CA ARG A 211 20.18 4.03 6.21
C ARG A 211 21.40 3.93 5.29
N THR A 212 21.80 2.72 4.95
CA THR A 212 22.97 2.48 4.08
C THR A 212 22.66 2.79 2.62
N LEU A 213 21.45 2.46 2.16
CA LEU A 213 21.06 2.53 0.75
C LEU A 213 20.43 3.85 0.33
N SER A 214 19.76 4.57 1.25
CA SER A 214 19.11 5.86 0.95
C SER A 214 20.07 6.89 0.30
N PRO A 215 21.33 7.05 0.75
CA PRO A 215 22.26 7.98 0.12
C PRO A 215 22.66 7.61 -1.32
N LEU A 216 22.38 6.37 -1.75
CA LEU A 216 22.71 5.83 -3.08
C LEU A 216 21.50 5.91 -4.05
N SER A 217 20.49 6.73 -3.70
CA SER A 217 19.14 6.85 -4.29
C SER A 217 19.03 6.69 -5.83
N PRO A 218 19.95 7.21 -6.68
CA PRO A 218 19.80 7.07 -8.13
C PRO A 218 19.71 5.61 -8.62
N ALA A 219 20.43 4.68 -7.98
CA ALA A 219 20.55 3.29 -8.46
C ALA A 219 19.30 2.42 -8.22
N LEU A 220 18.42 2.81 -7.29
CA LEU A 220 17.18 2.10 -6.95
C LEU A 220 15.91 2.91 -7.28
N SER A 221 16.10 4.10 -7.87
CA SER A 221 15.03 5.00 -8.28
C SER A 221 14.12 4.38 -9.35
N ARG A 222 12.86 4.85 -9.42
CA ARG A 222 11.79 4.31 -10.28
C ARG A 222 12.10 4.28 -11.77
N GLU A 223 13.13 4.98 -12.24
CA GLU A 223 13.54 5.04 -13.65
C GLU A 223 14.41 3.83 -14.08
N GLY A 224 15.01 3.09 -13.12
CA GLY A 224 15.84 1.89 -13.37
C GLY A 224 15.07 0.55 -13.30
N ARG A 225 13.90 0.44 -13.93
CA ARG A 225 12.97 -0.70 -13.76
C ARG A 225 13.52 -2.08 -14.15
N GLU A 226 14.56 -2.17 -14.97
CA GLU A 226 15.03 -3.47 -15.49
C GLU A 226 15.74 -4.34 -14.43
N SER A 227 16.13 -3.78 -13.28
CA SER A 227 16.81 -4.51 -12.19
C SER A 227 16.18 -4.32 -10.80
N ARG A 228 15.01 -3.69 -10.70
CA ARG A 228 14.33 -3.44 -9.42
C ARG A 228 13.54 -4.69 -8.98
N PRO A 229 13.49 -5.03 -7.68
CA PRO A 229 12.56 -6.04 -7.18
C PRO A 229 11.11 -5.65 -7.49
N ALA A 230 10.20 -6.63 -7.51
CA ALA A 230 8.80 -6.39 -7.86
C ALA A 230 8.10 -5.39 -6.92
N LEU A 231 8.50 -5.41 -5.65
CA LEU A 231 8.17 -4.40 -4.65
C LEU A 231 9.42 -4.12 -3.80
N LEU A 232 9.60 -2.87 -3.40
CA LEU A 232 10.60 -2.45 -2.44
C LEU A 232 9.90 -1.91 -1.20
N ALA A 233 10.20 -2.45 -0.03
CA ALA A 233 9.65 -1.98 1.23
C ALA A 233 10.76 -1.73 2.26
N ALA A 234 10.45 -0.95 3.30
CA ALA A 234 11.37 -0.76 4.42
C ALA A 234 10.67 -0.82 5.78
N SER A 235 11.41 -1.28 6.79
CA SER A 235 11.05 -1.12 8.20
C SER A 235 11.44 0.27 8.66
N CYS A 236 10.48 1.01 9.20
CA CYS A 236 10.66 2.34 9.77
C CYS A 236 10.12 2.40 11.21
N HIS A 237 10.73 3.28 12.01
CA HIS A 237 10.46 3.45 13.43
C HIS A 237 10.23 4.91 13.83
N ASP A 238 10.64 5.86 12.99
CA ASP A 238 10.54 7.29 13.26
C ASP A 238 10.41 8.12 11.97
N ALA A 239 10.36 9.45 12.12
CA ALA A 239 10.22 10.39 11.01
C ALA A 239 11.46 10.44 10.10
N GLU A 240 12.66 10.17 10.65
CA GLU A 240 13.90 10.22 9.89
C GLU A 240 13.98 9.03 8.92
N GLU A 241 13.68 7.83 9.41
CA GLU A 241 13.62 6.64 8.57
C GLU A 241 12.49 6.72 7.53
N LEU A 242 11.35 7.32 7.88
CA LEU A 242 10.28 7.57 6.91
C LEU A 242 10.73 8.52 5.78
N ALA A 243 11.46 9.58 6.11
CA ALA A 243 12.01 10.49 5.11
C ALA A 243 13.03 9.79 4.20
N MET A 244 13.91 8.96 4.76
CA MET A 244 14.85 8.14 3.98
C MET A 244 14.13 7.17 3.05
N ALA A 245 13.08 6.51 3.53
CA ALA A 245 12.29 5.59 2.73
C ALA A 245 11.58 6.32 1.56
N ALA A 246 11.07 7.52 1.80
CA ALA A 246 10.49 8.36 0.76
C ALA A 246 11.53 8.80 -0.28
N GLU A 247 12.73 9.18 0.15
CA GLU A 247 13.85 9.57 -0.74
C GLU A 247 14.37 8.40 -1.57
N LEU A 248 14.44 7.20 -0.98
CA LEU A 248 14.78 5.97 -1.71
C LEU A 248 13.66 5.53 -2.68
N GLY A 249 12.45 6.06 -2.50
CA GLY A 249 11.30 5.77 -3.35
C GLY A 249 10.72 4.39 -3.14
N VAL A 250 10.73 3.86 -1.91
CA VAL A 250 10.12 2.56 -1.59
C VAL A 250 8.63 2.56 -1.94
N ASP A 251 8.10 1.39 -2.25
CA ASP A 251 6.70 1.21 -2.64
C ASP A 251 5.76 1.20 -1.42
N PHE A 252 6.25 0.77 -0.24
CA PHE A 252 5.56 0.96 1.03
C PHE A 252 6.53 0.81 2.21
N VAL A 253 6.07 1.13 3.42
CA VAL A 253 6.83 0.89 4.66
C VAL A 253 6.02 0.14 5.70
N THR A 254 6.72 -0.42 6.67
CA THR A 254 6.12 -0.77 7.97
C THR A 254 6.53 0.25 9.02
N LEU A 255 5.59 0.72 9.83
CA LEU A 255 5.85 1.63 10.96
C LEU A 255 5.56 0.89 12.27
N SER A 256 6.56 0.79 13.15
CA SER A 256 6.48 -0.06 14.34
C SER A 256 7.41 0.37 15.49
N PRO A 257 7.16 -0.10 16.73
CA PRO A 257 5.97 -0.82 17.17
C PRO A 257 4.82 0.15 17.53
N ILE A 258 3.58 -0.18 17.15
CA ILE A 258 2.40 0.63 17.50
C ILE A 258 1.89 0.31 18.90
N LEU A 259 1.74 -0.98 19.21
CA LEU A 259 1.36 -1.50 20.52
C LEU A 259 2.49 -2.35 21.11
N PRO A 260 2.47 -2.64 22.44
CA PRO A 260 3.38 -3.59 23.04
C PRO A 260 3.39 -4.93 22.29
N THR A 261 4.58 -5.47 22.04
CA THR A 261 4.72 -6.70 21.25
C THR A 261 5.75 -7.63 21.88
N ALA A 262 5.44 -8.94 21.92
CA ALA A 262 6.42 -9.90 22.45
C ALA A 262 7.61 -10.14 21.50
N SER A 263 7.54 -9.68 20.24
CA SER A 263 8.70 -9.73 19.33
C SER A 263 9.80 -8.73 19.72
N HIS A 264 9.42 -7.63 20.38
CA HIS A 264 10.32 -6.57 20.85
C HIS A 264 9.79 -5.99 22.17
N PRO A 265 9.93 -6.71 23.30
CA PRO A 265 9.28 -6.36 24.57
C PRO A 265 9.83 -5.08 25.21
N ASP A 266 11.09 -4.73 24.93
CA ASP A 266 11.77 -3.57 25.51
C ASP A 266 11.55 -2.28 24.69
N ALA A 267 10.89 -2.37 23.53
CA ALA A 267 10.64 -1.22 22.69
C ALA A 267 9.46 -0.39 23.22
N SER A 268 9.64 0.93 23.30
CA SER A 268 8.55 1.85 23.64
C SER A 268 7.58 1.97 22.45
N PRO A 269 6.29 1.64 22.61
CA PRO A 269 5.33 1.78 21.52
C PRO A 269 5.10 3.23 21.13
N LEU A 270 4.89 3.47 19.83
CA LEU A 270 4.56 4.79 19.28
C LEU A 270 3.15 5.24 19.71
N GLY A 271 2.19 4.29 19.71
CA GLY A 271 0.77 4.60 19.87
C GLY A 271 0.14 5.23 18.62
N TRP A 272 -1.19 5.27 18.61
CA TRP A 272 -2.00 5.67 17.45
C TRP A 272 -1.87 7.14 17.06
N GLU A 273 -1.78 8.04 18.05
CA GLU A 273 -1.66 9.47 17.80
C GLU A 273 -0.34 9.79 17.10
N ARG A 274 0.78 9.27 17.63
CA ARG A 274 2.09 9.45 17.02
C ARG A 274 2.17 8.79 15.64
N ALA A 275 1.53 7.62 15.46
CA ALA A 275 1.45 6.98 14.15
C ALA A 275 0.77 7.88 13.12
N ARG A 276 -0.37 8.52 13.47
CA ARG A 276 -1.05 9.49 12.59
C ARG A 276 -0.12 10.63 12.18
N GLU A 277 0.53 11.26 13.15
CA GLU A 277 1.46 12.37 12.89
C GLU A 277 2.60 11.99 11.94
N LEU A 278 3.11 10.77 12.06
CA LEU A 278 4.18 10.26 11.22
C LEU A 278 3.69 9.93 9.80
N ILE A 279 2.52 9.31 9.66
CA ILE A 279 1.92 9.00 8.36
C ILE A 279 1.65 10.28 7.57
N GLU A 280 1.14 11.34 8.21
CA GLU A 280 0.84 12.62 7.56
C GLU A 280 2.07 13.36 6.98
N GLN A 281 3.28 12.89 7.29
CA GLN A 281 4.54 13.45 6.78
C GLN A 281 5.02 12.78 5.48
N VAL A 282 4.42 11.67 5.08
CA VAL A 282 4.83 10.91 3.89
C VAL A 282 3.66 10.68 2.94
N ASN A 283 3.98 10.55 1.65
CA ASN A 283 3.00 10.31 0.60
C ASN A 283 2.90 8.83 0.19
N MET A 284 3.62 7.91 0.85
CA MET A 284 3.63 6.49 0.49
C MET A 284 2.74 5.63 1.42
N PRO A 285 2.30 4.45 0.98
CA PRO A 285 1.56 3.51 1.82
C PRO A 285 2.34 3.09 3.07
N VAL A 286 1.68 3.12 4.22
CA VAL A 286 2.24 2.70 5.52
C VAL A 286 1.41 1.55 6.10
N TYR A 287 2.04 0.41 6.34
CA TYR A 287 1.46 -0.64 7.18
C TYR A 287 1.89 -0.43 8.63
N LEU A 288 0.94 -0.50 9.55
CA LEU A 288 1.24 -0.45 10.97
C LEU A 288 1.63 -1.84 11.48
N LEU A 289 2.66 -1.93 12.32
CA LEU A 289 3.17 -3.19 12.84
C LEU A 289 3.49 -3.09 14.33
N GLY A 290 3.38 -4.21 15.04
CA GLY A 290 3.72 -4.34 16.46
C GLY A 290 2.46 -4.44 17.32
N GLY A 291 2.12 -5.67 17.73
CA GLY A 291 0.95 -5.96 18.57
C GLY A 291 -0.39 -5.90 17.84
N LEU A 292 -0.40 -5.93 16.51
CA LEU A 292 -1.61 -5.77 15.68
C LEU A 292 -2.04 -7.09 15.00
N GLY A 293 -3.35 -7.21 14.78
CA GLY A 293 -4.01 -8.24 13.99
C GLY A 293 -5.20 -7.66 13.21
N PRO A 294 -6.13 -8.50 12.71
CA PRO A 294 -7.26 -8.03 11.91
C PRO A 294 -8.23 -7.12 12.67
N GLY A 295 -8.29 -7.24 14.00
CA GLY A 295 -9.18 -6.43 14.85
C GLY A 295 -8.86 -4.94 14.82
N GLU A 296 -7.61 -4.58 14.54
CA GLU A 296 -7.12 -3.19 14.56
C GLU A 296 -7.18 -2.51 13.18
N LEU A 297 -7.72 -3.17 12.14
CA LEU A 297 -7.79 -2.61 10.79
C LEU A 297 -8.55 -1.28 10.73
N ALA A 298 -9.71 -1.20 11.39
CA ALA A 298 -10.52 0.02 11.39
C ALA A 298 -9.77 1.20 12.02
N GLU A 299 -9.03 0.96 13.11
CA GLU A 299 -8.22 1.98 13.77
C GLU A 299 -7.03 2.38 12.90
N ALA A 300 -6.36 1.42 12.24
CA ALA A 300 -5.28 1.67 11.29
C ALA A 300 -5.74 2.57 10.12
N PHE A 301 -6.90 2.29 9.53
CA PHE A 301 -7.46 3.16 8.49
C PHE A 301 -7.79 4.56 9.00
N SER A 302 -8.27 4.70 10.24
CA SER A 302 -8.61 6.00 10.84
C SER A 302 -7.40 6.92 11.07
N VAL A 303 -6.19 6.36 11.11
CA VAL A 303 -4.93 7.11 11.21
C VAL A 303 -4.21 7.25 9.86
N GLY A 304 -4.84 6.82 8.76
CA GLY A 304 -4.30 6.97 7.40
C GLY A 304 -3.39 5.84 6.94
N ALA A 305 -3.36 4.70 7.64
CA ALA A 305 -2.55 3.56 7.23
C ALA A 305 -3.17 2.80 6.05
N GLN A 306 -2.33 2.19 5.23
CA GLN A 306 -2.72 1.21 4.21
C GLN A 306 -3.43 0.00 4.84
N GLY A 307 -3.03 -0.35 6.07
CA GLY A 307 -3.57 -1.45 6.84
C GLY A 307 -2.60 -1.91 7.92
N VAL A 308 -2.67 -3.19 8.29
CA VAL A 308 -1.84 -3.77 9.35
C VAL A 308 -0.87 -4.82 8.80
N ALA A 309 0.31 -4.85 9.37
CA ALA A 309 1.25 -5.95 9.26
C ALA A 309 1.37 -6.67 10.60
N GLY A 310 1.58 -7.99 10.55
CA GLY A 310 1.59 -8.79 11.76
C GLY A 310 2.27 -10.14 11.59
N ILE A 311 2.83 -10.64 12.69
CA ILE A 311 3.34 -12.01 12.78
C ILE A 311 2.24 -12.89 13.35
N ARG A 312 2.21 -13.08 14.68
CA ARG A 312 1.25 -13.94 15.37
C ARG A 312 -0.20 -13.50 15.14
N GLY A 313 -0.49 -12.21 15.28
CA GLY A 313 -1.86 -11.69 15.13
C GLY A 313 -2.51 -11.99 13.78
N LEU A 314 -1.74 -12.05 12.69
CA LEU A 314 -2.25 -12.42 11.36
C LEU A 314 -2.09 -13.92 11.07
N TRP A 315 -1.06 -14.56 11.61
CA TRP A 315 -0.81 -16.00 11.42
C TRP A 315 -1.84 -16.86 12.14
N GLU A 316 -2.15 -16.54 13.40
CA GLU A 316 -3.13 -17.25 14.24
C GLU A 316 -4.56 -16.95 13.81
N ALA A 317 -4.86 -15.71 13.41
CA ALA A 317 -6.19 -15.36 12.91
C ALA A 317 -6.56 -16.08 11.61
N ALA A 318 -5.57 -16.57 10.86
CA ALA A 318 -5.81 -17.42 9.69
C ALA A 318 -6.15 -18.88 10.09
N GLU A 319 -6.00 -19.27 11.36
CA GLU A 319 -6.36 -20.61 11.85
C GLU A 319 -7.84 -20.76 12.21
N LEU A 320 -8.56 -19.64 12.36
CA LEU A 320 -9.98 -19.56 12.72
C LEU A 320 -10.87 -19.54 11.47
#